data_AF-A0A8T3S4V8-F1
#
_entry.id   AF-A0A8T3S4V8-F1
#
_cell.length_a   1.000
_cell.length_b   1.000
_cell.length_c   1.000
_cell.angle_alpha   90.00
_cell.angle_beta   90.00
_cell.angle_gamma   90.00
#
_symmetry.space_group_name_H-M   'P 1'
#
loop_
_entity.id
_entity.type
_entity.pdbx_description
1 polymer ?
#
loop_
_entity_poly.entity_id
_entity_poly.type
_entity_poly.pdbx_seq_one_letter_code
_entity_poly.pdbx_strand_id
1 'polypeptide(L)'
;MVLSARFVREGLAFVLLFLAIISVIALFAPDAGAIIRPWHDVLATTLGWGIAFAAPLLAGFAVMLWMKTMPAERWMAATGAALVALALLGMFHLSVGGGAEAVAAGQGGGAIGFGVSALLVGAVGSAGAWIVLVLLA
;
A
#
# COMPACT_ATOMS: atom_id res chain seq x y z
N MET A 1 -3.60 -8.99 33.10
CA MET A 1 -4.85 -8.44 32.52
C MET A 1 -4.92 -8.92 31.08
N VAL A 2 -5.83 -9.83 30.75
CA VAL A 2 -5.93 -10.37 29.38
C VAL A 2 -6.85 -9.45 28.58
N LEU A 3 -6.30 -8.75 27.58
CA LEU A 3 -7.09 -7.90 26.69
C LEU A 3 -8.01 -8.80 25.84
N SER A 4 -9.30 -8.44 25.76
CA SER A 4 -10.24 -9.19 24.92
C SER A 4 -9.89 -9.02 23.44
N ALA A 5 -10.05 -10.09 22.63
CA ALA A 5 -9.83 -10.03 21.19
C ALA A 5 -10.66 -8.93 20.51
N ARG A 6 -11.85 -8.63 21.06
CA ARG A 6 -12.69 -7.52 20.62
C ARG A 6 -12.01 -6.17 20.81
N PHE A 7 -11.44 -5.92 21.99
CA PHE A 7 -10.78 -4.65 22.29
C PHE A 7 -9.55 -4.44 21.41
N VAL A 8 -8.75 -5.49 21.17
CA VAL A 8 -7.59 -5.42 20.26
C VAL A 8 -8.03 -5.08 18.84
N ARG A 9 -9.09 -5.73 18.33
CA ARG A 9 -9.62 -5.47 16.99
C ARG A 9 -10.13 -4.04 16.83
N GLU A 10 -10.92 -3.56 17.78
CA GLU A 10 -11.43 -2.18 17.77
C GLU A 10 -10.28 -1.16 17.86
N GLY A 11 -9.29 -1.41 18.74
CA GLY A 11 -8.08 -0.59 18.84
C GLY A 11 -7.30 -0.52 17.52
N LEU A 12 -7.08 -1.66 16.85
CA LEU A 12 -6.42 -1.70 15.54
C LEU A 12 -7.21 -0.95 14.47
N ALA A 13 -8.54 -1.08 14.44
CA ALA A 13 -9.39 -0.35 13.51
C ALA A 13 -9.23 1.17 13.68
N PHE A 14 -9.21 1.66 14.93
CA PHE A 14 -8.97 3.08 15.21
C PHE A 14 -7.58 3.54 14.79
N VAL A 15 -6.55 2.73 15.05
CA VAL A 15 -5.18 3.04 14.61
C VAL A 15 -5.12 3.14 13.08
N LEU A 16 -5.70 2.17 12.36
CA LEU A 16 -5.73 2.20 10.89
C LEU A 16 -6.50 3.40 10.35
N LEU A 17 -7.63 3.76 10.94
CA LEU A 17 -8.40 4.94 10.56
C LEU A 17 -7.59 6.22 10.81
N PHE A 18 -6.91 6.32 11.95
CA PHE A 18 -6.04 7.45 12.25
C PHE A 18 -4.88 7.57 11.25
N LEU A 19 -4.23 6.45 10.93
CA LEU A 19 -3.19 6.41 9.90
C LEU A 19 -3.74 6.75 8.50
N ALA A 20 -4.99 6.38 8.19
CA ALA A 20 -5.63 6.77 6.94
C ALA A 20 -5.78 8.30 6.85
N ILE A 21 -6.21 8.96 7.93
CA ILE A 21 -6.33 10.42 8.01
C ILE A 21 -4.95 11.07 7.88
N ILE A 22 -3.94 10.59 8.63
CA ILE A 22 -2.56 11.08 8.52
C ILE A 22 -2.04 10.90 7.08
N SER A 23 -2.35 9.78 6.42
CA SER A 23 -1.94 9.54 5.03
C SER A 23 -2.53 10.55 4.05
N VAL A 24 -3.78 10.99 4.26
CA VAL A 24 -4.37 12.09 3.46
C VAL A 24 -3.60 13.39 3.68
N ILE A 25 -3.31 13.73 4.92
CA ILE A 25 -2.56 14.96 5.24
C ILE A 25 -1.15 14.88 4.66
N ALA A 26 -0.48 13.74 4.81
CA ALA A 26 0.85 13.49 4.25
C ALA A 26 0.87 13.65 2.73
N LEU A 27 -0.17 13.20 2.03
CA LEU A 27 -0.27 13.31 0.57
C LEU A 27 -0.37 14.77 0.09
N PHE A 28 -1.13 15.62 0.77
CA PHE A 28 -1.43 16.99 0.31
C PHE A 28 -0.61 18.07 1.00
N ALA A 29 -0.11 17.80 2.19
CA ALA A 29 0.65 18.73 3.03
C ALA A 29 1.80 17.98 3.74
N PRO A 30 2.80 17.48 2.98
CA PRO A 30 3.88 16.65 3.52
C PRO A 30 4.71 17.33 4.61
N ASP A 31 4.77 18.66 4.61
CA ASP A 31 5.49 19.46 5.60
C ASP A 31 4.63 19.88 6.82
N ALA A 32 3.41 19.35 6.95
CA ALA A 32 2.48 19.73 8.01
C ALA A 32 2.87 19.14 9.38
N GLY A 33 3.83 19.76 10.06
CA GLY A 33 4.18 19.42 11.44
C GLY A 33 5.03 18.16 11.59
N ALA A 34 5.44 17.89 12.84
CA ALA A 34 6.52 16.94 13.13
C ALA A 34 6.17 15.46 12.91
N ILE A 35 4.88 15.09 12.85
CA ILE A 35 4.43 13.71 12.66
C ILE A 35 4.19 13.39 11.18
N ILE A 36 3.70 14.37 10.42
CA ILE A 36 3.29 14.15 9.03
C ILE A 36 4.49 13.88 8.13
N ARG A 37 5.58 14.64 8.29
CA ARG A 37 6.74 14.48 7.41
C ARG A 37 7.41 13.10 7.51
N PRO A 38 7.72 12.56 8.71
CA PRO A 38 8.25 11.20 8.82
C PRO A 38 7.28 10.15 8.24
N TRP A 39 5.97 10.33 8.43
CA TRP A 39 4.98 9.40 7.87
C TRP A 39 4.92 9.47 6.34
N HIS A 40 4.94 10.69 5.79
CA HIS A 40 5.06 10.91 4.35
C HIS A 40 6.30 10.23 3.80
N ASP A 41 7.47 10.40 4.43
CA ASP A 41 8.73 9.83 3.95
C ASP A 41 8.70 8.30 3.95
N VAL A 42 8.07 7.69 4.96
CA VAL A 42 7.81 6.23 4.99
C VAL A 42 6.92 5.82 3.82
N LEU A 43 5.80 6.51 3.61
CA LEU A 43 4.86 6.19 2.52
C LEU A 43 5.50 6.39 1.14
N ALA A 44 6.21 7.50 0.91
CA ALA A 44 6.87 7.81 -0.34
C ALA A 44 7.99 6.80 -0.65
N THR A 45 8.76 6.40 0.36
CA THR A 45 9.82 5.39 0.18
C THR A 45 9.24 4.00 -0.11
N THR A 46 8.17 3.62 0.59
CA THR A 46 7.60 2.26 0.48
C THR A 46 6.69 2.09 -0.74
N LEU A 47 5.87 3.11 -1.05
CA LEU A 47 4.82 3.05 -2.06
C LEU A 47 5.09 3.93 -3.28
N GLY A 48 6.02 4.88 -3.23
CA GLY A 48 6.24 5.86 -4.30
C GLY A 48 4.95 6.60 -4.65
N TRP A 49 4.58 6.60 -5.92
CA TRP A 49 3.32 7.14 -6.44
C TRP A 49 2.08 6.46 -5.85
N GLY A 50 2.21 5.23 -5.33
CA GLY A 50 1.15 4.51 -4.65
C GLY A 50 0.72 5.11 -3.30
N ILE A 51 1.44 6.13 -2.81
CA ILE A 51 0.98 6.94 -1.66
C ILE A 51 -0.46 7.43 -1.82
N ALA A 52 -0.89 7.69 -3.06
CA ALA A 52 -2.24 8.15 -3.39
C ALA A 52 -3.35 7.20 -2.93
N PHE A 53 -3.10 5.89 -2.87
CA PHE A 53 -4.08 4.90 -2.41
C PHE A 53 -3.82 4.38 -1.00
N ALA A 54 -2.79 4.86 -0.29
CA ALA A 54 -2.51 4.45 1.09
C ALA A 54 -3.72 4.71 2.02
N ALA A 55 -4.28 5.92 1.96
CA ALA A 55 -5.43 6.31 2.77
C ALA A 55 -6.68 5.43 2.52
N PRO A 56 -7.19 5.25 1.28
CA PRO A 56 -8.35 4.40 1.05
C PRO A 56 -8.10 2.92 1.41
N LEU A 57 -6.89 2.38 1.22
CA LEU A 57 -6.58 1.02 1.67
C LEU A 57 -6.64 0.89 3.20
N LEU A 58 -5.97 1.79 3.93
CA LEU A 58 -5.97 1.79 5.40
C LEU A 58 -7.39 1.95 5.95
N ALA A 59 -8.19 2.85 5.37
CA ALA A 59 -9.59 3.02 5.74
C ALA A 59 -10.43 1.78 5.43
N GLY A 60 -10.23 1.14 4.27
CA GLY A 60 -10.88 -0.11 3.90
C GLY A 60 -10.60 -1.23 4.92
N PHE A 61 -9.33 -1.41 5.29
CA PHE A 61 -8.93 -2.37 6.33
C PHE A 61 -9.49 -2.01 7.72
N ALA A 62 -9.55 -0.73 8.07
CA ALA A 62 -10.15 -0.28 9.33
C ALA A 62 -11.64 -0.65 9.41
N VAL A 63 -12.41 -0.32 8.35
CA VAL A 63 -13.83 -0.66 8.24
C VAL A 63 -14.03 -2.16 8.33
N MET A 64 -13.20 -2.92 7.62
CA MET A 64 -13.16 -4.37 7.67
C MET A 64 -13.02 -4.90 9.11
N LEU A 65 -12.04 -4.42 9.88
CA LEU A 65 -11.86 -4.85 11.27
C LEU A 65 -13.04 -4.48 12.18
N TRP A 66 -13.77 -3.40 11.87
CA TRP A 66 -14.97 -3.05 12.61
C TRP A 66 -16.13 -4.02 12.40
N MET A 67 -16.20 -4.66 11.24
CA MET A 67 -17.28 -5.57 10.90
C MET A 67 -17.20 -6.82 11.79
N LYS A 68 -18.26 -7.06 12.56
CA LYS A 68 -18.33 -8.18 13.53
C LYS A 68 -18.21 -9.56 12.87
N THR A 69 -18.72 -9.68 11.65
CA THR A 69 -18.63 -10.87 10.80
C THR A 69 -18.24 -10.43 9.39
N MET A 70 -17.18 -11.02 8.86
CA MET A 70 -16.88 -10.94 7.43
C MET A 70 -17.36 -12.21 6.75
N PRO A 71 -18.35 -12.11 5.85
CA PRO A 71 -18.58 -13.10 4.82
C PRO A 71 -17.26 -13.43 4.10
N ALA A 72 -17.07 -14.69 3.71
CA ALA A 72 -15.86 -15.14 3.01
C ALA A 72 -15.60 -14.32 1.74
N GLU A 73 -16.66 -13.83 1.08
CA GLU A 73 -16.57 -12.96 -0.09
C GLU A 73 -15.78 -11.67 0.16
N ARG A 74 -15.82 -11.13 1.38
CA ARG A 74 -15.08 -9.90 1.73
C ARG A 74 -13.60 -10.13 1.96
N TRP A 75 -13.21 -11.32 2.42
CA TRP A 75 -11.79 -11.70 2.47
C TRP A 75 -11.22 -11.84 1.06
N MET A 76 -11.99 -12.42 0.13
CA MET A 76 -11.59 -12.47 -1.29
C MET A 76 -11.44 -11.06 -1.86
N ALA A 77 -12.37 -10.15 -1.58
CA ALA A 77 -12.28 -8.76 -2.04
C ALA A 77 -11.03 -8.03 -1.49
N ALA A 78 -10.68 -8.25 -0.22
CA ALA A 78 -9.51 -7.63 0.39
C ALA A 78 -8.19 -8.18 -0.17
N THR A 79 -8.10 -9.50 -0.34
CA THR A 79 -6.95 -10.13 -1.00
C THR A 79 -6.83 -9.66 -2.44
N GLY A 80 -7.95 -9.56 -3.17
CA GLY A 80 -7.97 -8.99 -4.52
C GLY A 80 -7.47 -7.55 -4.54
N ALA A 81 -7.98 -6.68 -3.66
CA ALA A 81 -7.52 -5.29 -3.56
C ALA A 81 -6.03 -5.18 -3.22
N ALA A 82 -5.51 -6.05 -2.36
CA ALA A 82 -4.08 -6.11 -2.04
C ALA A 82 -3.25 -6.55 -3.25
N LEU A 83 -3.71 -7.55 -4.02
CA LEU A 83 -3.04 -7.99 -5.24
C LEU A 83 -3.03 -6.90 -6.32
N VAL A 84 -4.16 -6.22 -6.53
CA VAL A 84 -4.26 -5.09 -7.45
C VAL A 84 -3.32 -3.97 -7.02
N ALA A 85 -3.26 -3.63 -5.73
CA ALA A 85 -2.34 -2.62 -5.21
C ALA A 85 -0.87 -3.00 -5.46
N LEU A 86 -0.48 -4.26 -5.19
CA LEU A 86 0.87 -4.75 -5.48
C LEU A 86 1.19 -4.72 -6.97
N ALA A 87 0.23 -5.09 -7.82
CA ALA A 87 0.37 -5.03 -9.28
C ALA A 87 0.57 -3.59 -9.76
N LEU A 88 -0.23 -2.64 -9.26
CA LEU A 88 -0.08 -1.22 -9.54
C LEU A 88 1.27 -0.67 -9.09
N LEU A 89 1.75 -1.02 -7.90
CA LEU A 89 3.10 -0.62 -7.46
C LEU A 89 4.18 -1.18 -8.40
N GLY A 90 4.08 -2.46 -8.78
CA GLY A 90 4.99 -3.06 -9.76
C GLY A 90 4.99 -2.31 -11.09
N MET A 91 3.79 -1.99 -11.61
CA MET A 91 3.64 -1.25 -12.86
C MET A 91 4.20 0.17 -12.77
N PHE A 92 3.91 0.91 -11.69
CA PHE A 92 4.47 2.23 -11.46
C PHE A 92 6.00 2.19 -11.44
N HIS A 93 6.59 1.17 -10.81
CA HIS A 93 8.04 1.05 -10.77
C HIS A 93 8.66 0.70 -12.13
N LEU A 94 8.02 -0.18 -12.91
CA LEU A 94 8.45 -0.45 -14.29
C LEU A 94 8.32 0.78 -15.18
N SER A 95 7.29 1.61 -14.98
CA SER A 95 7.03 2.80 -15.80
C SER A 95 8.13 3.87 -15.69
N VAL A 96 8.90 3.87 -14.59
CA VAL A 96 10.05 4.77 -14.38
C VAL A 96 11.40 4.12 -14.69
N GLY A 97 11.40 2.93 -15.31
CA GLY A 97 12.60 2.23 -15.76
C GLY A 97 13.05 1.05 -14.89
N GLY A 98 12.40 0.80 -13.75
CA GLY A 98 12.65 -0.38 -12.91
C GLY A 98 13.96 -0.39 -12.11
N GLY A 99 14.70 0.73 -12.11
CA GLY A 99 15.97 0.88 -11.39
C GLY A 99 15.79 1.17 -9.90
N ALA A 100 16.73 0.70 -9.07
CA ALA A 100 16.71 0.91 -7.62
C ALA A 100 16.84 2.40 -7.25
N GLU A 101 17.42 3.23 -8.13
CA GLU A 101 17.57 4.67 -7.96
C GLU A 101 16.21 5.38 -7.81
N ALA A 102 15.16 4.84 -8.45
CA ALA A 102 13.82 5.38 -8.34
C ALA A 102 13.23 5.26 -6.92
N VAL A 103 13.67 4.28 -6.12
CA VAL A 103 13.24 4.12 -4.72
C VAL A 103 13.74 5.28 -3.87
N ALA A 104 15.01 5.64 -4.02
CA ALA A 104 15.61 6.76 -3.28
C ALA A 104 14.99 8.12 -3.65
N ALA A 105 14.49 8.24 -4.88
CA ALA A 105 13.79 9.43 -5.38
C ALA A 105 12.29 9.47 -5.02
N GLY A 106 11.75 8.45 -4.34
CA GLY A 106 10.31 8.33 -4.05
C GLY A 106 9.43 8.20 -5.29
N GLN A 107 9.98 7.68 -6.40
CA GLN A 107 9.29 7.55 -7.69
C GLN A 107 8.81 6.12 -7.95
N GLY A 108 7.92 5.98 -8.94
CA GLY A 108 7.37 4.69 -9.34
C GLY A 108 6.57 4.04 -8.20
N GLY A 109 6.72 2.73 -7.98
CA GLY A 109 6.02 2.02 -6.90
C GLY A 109 6.76 1.93 -5.56
N GLY A 110 7.77 2.75 -5.34
CA GLY A 110 8.61 2.68 -4.14
C GLY A 110 9.32 1.34 -3.97
N ALA A 111 9.77 1.05 -2.74
CA ALA A 111 10.49 -0.18 -2.42
C ALA A 111 9.67 -1.45 -2.69
N ILE A 112 8.35 -1.40 -2.48
CA ILE A 112 7.46 -2.56 -2.72
C ILE A 112 7.33 -2.80 -4.23
N GLY A 113 7.05 -1.76 -5.01
CA GLY A 113 6.98 -1.86 -6.47
C GLY A 113 8.30 -2.31 -7.08
N PHE A 114 9.44 -1.85 -6.55
CA PHE A 114 10.76 -2.36 -6.93
C PHE A 114 10.89 -3.86 -6.70
N GLY A 115 10.58 -4.35 -5.50
CA GLY A 115 10.68 -5.78 -5.20
C GLY A 115 9.80 -6.64 -6.10
N VAL A 116 8.54 -6.23 -6.33
CA VAL A 116 7.61 -6.93 -7.22
C VAL A 116 8.10 -6.91 -8.66
N SER A 117 8.45 -5.74 -9.19
CA SER A 117 8.87 -5.58 -10.58
C SER A 117 10.20 -6.28 -10.87
N ALA A 118 11.21 -6.15 -9.99
CA ALA A 118 12.51 -6.80 -10.14
C ALA A 118 12.39 -8.33 -10.14
N LEU A 119 11.55 -8.89 -9.26
CA LEU A 119 11.29 -10.32 -9.22
C LEU A 119 10.67 -10.82 -10.54
N LEU A 120 9.65 -10.13 -11.04
CA LEU A 120 8.98 -10.51 -12.29
C LEU A 120 9.88 -10.34 -13.50
N VAL A 121 10.62 -9.23 -13.60
CA VAL A 121 11.60 -9.02 -14.67
C VAL A 121 12.66 -10.11 -14.65
N GLY A 122 13.16 -10.48 -13.46
CA GLY A 122 14.12 -11.56 -13.30
C GLY A 122 13.58 -12.94 -13.72
N ALA A 123 12.28 -13.18 -13.52
CA ALA A 123 11.65 -14.46 -13.83
C ALA A 123 11.20 -14.61 -15.30
N VAL A 124 10.63 -13.54 -15.88
CA VAL A 124 9.94 -13.61 -17.19
C VAL A 124 10.33 -12.49 -18.17
N GLY A 125 11.31 -11.65 -17.80
CA GLY A 125 11.71 -10.48 -18.59
C GLY A 125 10.71 -9.33 -18.51
N SER A 126 11.10 -8.14 -18.98
CA SER A 126 10.29 -6.92 -18.84
C SER A 126 8.92 -7.01 -19.52
N ALA A 127 8.85 -7.59 -20.72
CA ALA A 127 7.59 -7.78 -21.42
C ALA A 127 6.65 -8.76 -20.68
N GLY A 128 7.20 -9.87 -20.18
CA GLY A 128 6.45 -10.83 -19.37
C GLY A 128 5.96 -10.23 -18.06
N ALA A 129 6.76 -9.39 -17.41
CA ALA A 129 6.40 -8.71 -16.18
C ALA A 129 5.17 -7.82 -16.36
N TRP A 130 5.12 -7.03 -17.44
CA TRP A 130 3.94 -6.22 -17.76
C TRP A 130 2.68 -7.07 -17.96
N ILE A 131 2.79 -8.19 -18.68
CA ILE A 131 1.66 -9.10 -18.91
C ILE A 131 1.13 -9.64 -17.58
N VAL A 132 2.01 -10.15 -16.71
CA VAL A 132 1.62 -10.68 -15.40
C VAL A 132 0.97 -9.60 -14.53
N LEU A 133 1.55 -8.40 -14.47
CA LEU A 133 1.02 -7.31 -13.65
C LEU A 133 -0.36 -6.84 -14.14
N VAL A 134 -0.57 -6.73 -15.46
CA VAL A 134 -1.87 -6.37 -16.03
C VAL A 134 -2.93 -7.43 -15.76
N LEU A 135 -2.56 -8.72 -15.76
CA LEU A 135 -3.51 -9.80 -15.44
C LEU A 135 -3.89 -9.85 -13.96
N LEU A 136 -3.08 -9.25 -13.07
CA LEU A 136 -3.32 -9.20 -11.63
C LEU A 136 -4.04 -7.93 -11.16
N ALA A 137 -4.14 -6.90 -12.02
CA ALA A 137 -4.75 -5.61 -11.73
C ALA A 137 -6.20 -5.52 -12.22
#